data_AF-A0A9D2QYA0-F1
#
_entry.id   AF-A0A9D2QYA0-F1
#
_cell.length_a   1.000
_cell.length_b   1.000
_cell.length_c   1.000
_cell.angle_alpha   90.00
_cell.angle_beta   90.00
_cell.angle_gamma   90.00
#
_symmetry.space_group_name_H-M   'P 1'
#
loop_
_entity.id
_entity.type
_entity.pdbx_description
1 polymer ?
#
loop_
_entity_poly.entity_id
_entity_poly.type
_entity_poly.pdbx_seq_one_letter_code
_entity_poly.pdbx_strand_id
1 'polypeptide(L)'
;MFKRYQLKNYDFKLILLLVMISAVGILAVGSADESQQQRQLAGVALGMGVMVVISLIDYSQILRLYWAYYVLSIGMLAAVLIWGEEVNGAMRWINIPHLFQFQPSEITKILLILFYAQFIIKHRERLNTFRVLSLCVLLMLPAVVLLYMEPNLSTTILYCVLFCVLMFVGGLSYKIIGAVLAVAVPSLALLLYLVMQPGQTLIRGYQLTRILAWLNPEQYADTQAYQQLNSVMAIGSGQLWGKGLNNNVIASVKNGNFIPEPETDFIFAVIGEE
;
A
#
# COMPACT_ATOMS: atom_id res chain seq x y z
N MET A 1 -24.76 -7.47 -20.83
CA MET A 1 -25.93 -8.34 -20.59
C MET A 1 -25.80 -8.84 -19.16
N PHE A 2 -26.43 -8.16 -18.20
CA PHE A 2 -26.33 -8.49 -16.78
C PHE A 2 -26.82 -9.93 -16.58
N LYS A 3 -25.98 -10.83 -16.05
CA LYS A 3 -26.44 -12.14 -15.59
C LYS A 3 -27.56 -11.94 -14.57
N ARG A 4 -28.46 -12.92 -14.44
CA ARG A 4 -29.45 -12.96 -13.35
C ARG A 4 -28.70 -13.09 -12.03
N TYR A 5 -28.38 -11.97 -11.39
CA TYR A 5 -27.75 -11.93 -10.08
C TYR A 5 -28.70 -12.55 -9.06
N GLN A 6 -28.27 -13.65 -8.44
CA GLN A 6 -28.95 -14.20 -7.28
C GLN A 6 -28.33 -13.52 -6.06
N LEU A 7 -29.05 -12.57 -5.46
CA LEU A 7 -28.64 -11.87 -4.23
C LEU A 7 -28.23 -12.83 -3.11
N LYS A 8 -28.77 -14.06 -3.12
CA LYS A 8 -28.41 -15.14 -2.20
C LYS A 8 -26.92 -15.52 -2.22
N ASN A 9 -26.22 -15.31 -3.33
CA ASN A 9 -24.80 -15.64 -3.47
C ASN A 9 -23.88 -14.46 -3.11
N TYR A 10 -24.45 -13.32 -2.71
CA TYR A 10 -23.68 -12.17 -2.26
C TYR A 10 -23.15 -12.44 -0.84
N ASP A 11 -21.86 -12.22 -0.62
CA ASP A 11 -21.25 -12.41 0.70
C ASP A 11 -21.56 -11.22 1.62
N PHE A 12 -22.77 -11.23 2.18
CA PHE A 12 -23.21 -10.20 3.12
C PHE A 12 -22.40 -10.18 4.41
N LYS A 13 -21.74 -11.29 4.79
CA LYS A 13 -20.87 -11.33 5.96
C LYS A 13 -19.63 -10.46 5.72
N LEU A 14 -19.03 -10.58 4.52
CA LEU A 14 -17.90 -9.73 4.14
C LEU A 14 -18.28 -8.24 4.12
N ILE A 15 -19.45 -7.89 3.58
CA ILE A 15 -19.92 -6.49 3.60
C ILE A 15 -20.08 -6.01 5.05
N LEU A 16 -20.74 -6.81 5.90
CA LEU A 16 -20.98 -6.44 7.29
C LEU A 16 -19.65 -6.18 8.02
N LEU A 17 -18.66 -7.07 7.86
CA LEU A 17 -17.33 -6.88 8.44
C LEU A 17 -16.66 -5.61 7.92
N LEU A 18 -16.78 -5.32 6.62
CA LEU A 18 -16.24 -4.11 5.99
C LEU A 18 -16.90 -2.84 6.52
N VAL A 19 -18.22 -2.84 6.70
CA VAL A 19 -18.97 -1.71 7.28
C VAL A 19 -18.57 -1.50 8.74
N MET A 20 -18.44 -2.57 9.52
CA MET A 20 -18.02 -2.49 10.92
C MET A 20 -16.61 -1.90 11.06
N ILE A 21 -15.63 -2.38 10.30
CA ILE A 21 -14.26 -1.84 10.38
C ILE A 21 -14.18 -0.40 9.85
N SER A 22 -14.99 -0.06 8.84
CA SER A 22 -15.08 1.30 8.31
C SER A 22 -15.72 2.26 9.31
N ALA A 23 -16.73 1.82 10.07
CA ALA A 23 -17.33 2.60 11.14
C ALA A 23 -16.31 2.90 12.26
N VAL A 24 -15.53 1.91 12.68
CA VAL A 24 -14.41 2.11 13.63
C VAL A 24 -13.41 3.11 13.07
N GLY A 25 -13.02 2.99 11.79
CA GLY A 25 -12.11 3.94 11.15
C GLY A 25 -12.64 5.37 11.10
N ILE A 26 -13.93 5.58 10.79
CA ILE A 26 -14.55 6.91 10.79
C ILE A 26 -14.57 7.52 12.19
N LEU A 27 -14.86 6.72 13.22
CA LEU A 27 -14.84 7.18 14.61
C LEU A 27 -13.42 7.52 15.07
N ALA A 28 -12.44 6.67 14.75
CA ALA A 28 -11.04 6.91 15.09
C ALA A 28 -10.50 8.18 14.41
N VAL A 29 -10.80 8.38 13.12
CA VAL A 29 -10.38 9.60 12.39
C VAL A 29 -11.06 10.83 12.97
N GLY A 30 -12.37 10.76 13.29
CA GLY A 30 -13.05 11.88 13.94
C GLY A 30 -12.54 12.19 15.34
N SER A 31 -12.06 11.17 16.06
CA SER A 31 -11.36 11.36 17.32
C SER A 31 -10.01 12.03 17.11
N ALA A 32 -9.23 11.63 16.09
CA ALA A 32 -7.93 12.19 15.76
C ALA A 32 -8.00 13.65 15.26
N ASP A 33 -8.85 13.90 14.27
CA ASP A 33 -9.12 15.22 13.70
C ASP A 33 -10.56 15.29 13.19
N GLU A 34 -11.40 16.03 13.93
CA GLU A 34 -12.82 16.22 13.62
C GLU A 34 -13.04 16.80 12.21
N SER A 35 -12.10 17.62 11.71
CA SER A 35 -12.19 18.24 10.39
C SER A 35 -12.08 17.24 9.24
N GLN A 36 -11.37 16.12 9.44
CA GLN A 36 -11.22 15.07 8.42
C GLN A 36 -12.34 14.03 8.49
N GLN A 37 -13.13 13.98 9.55
CA GLN A 37 -14.18 12.96 9.72
C GLN A 37 -15.20 12.97 8.57
N GLN A 38 -15.63 14.16 8.15
CA GLN A 38 -16.58 14.30 7.04
C GLN A 38 -16.00 13.83 5.70
N ARG A 39 -14.71 14.11 5.47
CA ARG A 39 -13.99 13.64 4.28
C ARG A 39 -13.84 12.12 4.29
N GLN A 40 -13.54 11.54 5.45
CA GLN A 40 -13.44 10.09 5.63
C GLN A 40 -14.79 9.40 5.38
N LEU A 41 -15.88 9.95 5.93
CA LEU A 41 -17.23 9.44 5.71
C LEU A 41 -17.61 9.50 4.22
N ALA A 42 -17.32 10.62 3.55
CA ALA A 42 -17.56 10.78 2.11
C ALA A 42 -16.74 9.76 1.29
N GLY A 43 -15.47 9.55 1.64
CA GLY A 43 -14.60 8.55 1.00
C GLY A 43 -15.12 7.13 1.15
N VAL A 44 -15.54 6.76 2.37
CA VAL A 44 -16.15 5.45 2.66
C VAL A 44 -17.45 5.28 1.87
N ALA A 45 -18.33 6.28 1.86
CA ALA A 45 -19.60 6.24 1.11
C ALA A 45 -19.36 6.07 -0.40
N LEU A 46 -18.40 6.82 -0.96
CA LEU A 46 -18.01 6.71 -2.36
C LEU A 46 -17.44 5.32 -2.67
N GLY A 47 -16.57 4.80 -1.80
CA GLY A 47 -16.00 3.45 -1.92
C GLY A 47 -17.07 2.34 -1.89
N MET A 48 -18.06 2.45 -1.00
CA MET A 48 -19.20 1.54 -0.97
C MET A 48 -20.02 1.60 -2.27
N GLY A 49 -20.25 2.81 -2.80
CA GLY A 49 -20.92 3.00 -4.08
C GLY A 49 -20.17 2.33 -5.23
N VAL A 50 -18.85 2.56 -5.33
CA VAL A 50 -17.98 1.93 -6.33
C VAL A 50 -17.98 0.40 -6.19
N MET A 51 -17.93 -0.13 -4.96
CA MET A 51 -18.01 -1.57 -4.71
C MET A 51 -19.31 -2.18 -5.25
N VAL A 52 -20.45 -1.53 -4.99
CA VAL A 52 -21.75 -2.00 -5.50
C VAL A 52 -21.80 -1.95 -7.02
N VAL A 53 -21.29 -0.88 -7.64
CA VAL A 53 -21.25 -0.78 -9.11
C VAL A 53 -20.39 -1.90 -9.71
N ILE A 54 -19.18 -2.12 -9.18
CA ILE A 54 -18.27 -3.16 -9.69
C ILE A 54 -18.86 -4.56 -9.47
N SER A 55 -19.55 -4.82 -8.36
CA SER A 55 -20.14 -6.14 -8.08
C SER A 55 -21.27 -6.51 -9.04
N LEU A 56 -21.90 -5.51 -9.69
CA LEU A 56 -22.92 -5.69 -10.73
C LEU A 56 -22.34 -5.93 -12.13
N ILE A 57 -21.01 -5.88 -12.31
CA ILE A 57 -20.34 -6.14 -13.59
C ILE A 57 -19.88 -7.61 -13.63
N ASP A 58 -20.08 -8.29 -14.76
CA ASP A 58 -19.61 -9.66 -14.93
C ASP A 58 -18.07 -9.69 -14.96
N TYR A 59 -17.46 -10.46 -14.05
CA TYR A 59 -16.01 -10.58 -13.92
C TYR A 59 -15.33 -11.01 -15.24
N SER A 60 -16.00 -11.79 -16.08
CA SER A 60 -15.48 -12.21 -17.39
C SER A 60 -15.34 -11.06 -18.38
N GLN A 61 -16.18 -10.03 -18.27
CA GLN A 61 -16.06 -8.80 -19.04
C GLN A 61 -14.92 -7.94 -18.51
N ILE A 62 -14.80 -7.84 -17.18
CA ILE A 62 -13.70 -7.14 -16.52
C ILE A 62 -12.36 -7.71 -17.02
N LEU A 63 -12.16 -9.02 -16.98
CA LEU A 63 -10.89 -9.64 -17.37
C LEU A 63 -10.60 -9.57 -18.88
N ARG A 64 -11.58 -9.30 -19.75
CA ARG A 64 -11.36 -9.19 -21.20
C ARG A 64 -10.50 -7.99 -21.57
N LEU A 65 -10.58 -6.91 -20.80
CA LEU A 65 -9.90 -5.64 -21.04
C LEU A 65 -8.52 -5.56 -20.36
N TYR A 66 -7.91 -6.70 -20.04
CA TYR A 66 -6.68 -6.75 -19.26
C TYR A 66 -5.53 -5.89 -19.83
N TRP A 67 -5.35 -5.85 -21.16
CA TRP A 67 -4.35 -4.96 -21.78
C TRP A 67 -4.67 -3.47 -21.61
N ALA A 68 -5.94 -3.10 -21.59
CA ALA A 68 -6.34 -1.72 -21.31
C ALA A 68 -5.96 -1.34 -19.87
N TYR A 69 -6.15 -2.24 -18.89
CA TYR A 69 -5.71 -2.01 -17.52
C TYR A 69 -4.20 -1.84 -17.41
N TYR A 70 -3.42 -2.61 -18.17
CA TYR A 70 -1.96 -2.45 -18.22
C TYR A 70 -1.56 -1.08 -18.75
N VAL A 71 -2.06 -0.68 -19.93
CA VAL A 71 -1.74 0.62 -20.53
C VAL A 71 -2.21 1.77 -19.62
N LEU A 72 -3.40 1.64 -19.03
CA LEU A 72 -3.93 2.63 -18.08
C LEU A 72 -3.04 2.73 -16.83
N SER A 73 -2.56 1.60 -16.29
CA SER A 73 -1.66 1.56 -15.14
C SER A 73 -0.35 2.31 -15.42
N ILE A 74 0.30 1.99 -16.53
CA ILE A 74 1.55 2.66 -16.92
C ILE A 74 1.31 4.15 -17.21
N GLY A 75 0.22 4.48 -17.91
CA GLY A 75 -0.17 5.85 -18.19
C GLY A 75 -0.46 6.66 -16.92
N MET A 76 -1.12 6.07 -15.92
CA MET A 76 -1.41 6.70 -14.64
C MET A 76 -0.14 6.99 -13.84
N LEU A 77 0.79 6.04 -13.73
CA LEU A 77 2.07 6.26 -13.07
C LEU A 77 2.92 7.32 -13.80
N ALA A 78 2.96 7.27 -15.13
CA ALA A 78 3.65 8.29 -15.92
C ALA A 78 3.02 9.69 -15.75
N ALA A 79 1.69 9.77 -15.64
CA ALA A 79 0.98 11.02 -15.44
C ALA A 79 1.33 11.67 -14.09
N VAL A 80 1.56 10.89 -13.03
CA VAL A 80 2.01 11.42 -11.72
C VAL A 80 3.34 12.12 -11.83
N LEU A 81 4.28 11.58 -12.61
CA LEU A 81 5.61 12.18 -12.75
C LEU A 81 5.58 13.53 -13.49
N ILE A 82 4.51 13.82 -14.24
CA ILE A 82 4.38 15.04 -15.04
C ILE A 82 3.45 16.06 -14.36
N TRP A 83 2.35 15.60 -13.77
CA TRP A 83 1.29 16.45 -13.21
C TRP A 83 1.09 16.27 -11.70
N GLY A 84 1.91 15.45 -11.05
CA GLY A 84 1.85 15.23 -9.62
C GLY A 84 2.34 16.45 -8.84
N GLU A 85 1.70 16.69 -7.70
CA GLU A 85 2.17 17.68 -6.73
C GLU A 85 3.29 17.06 -5.88
N GLU A 86 4.37 17.82 -5.69
CA GLU A 86 5.46 17.42 -4.80
C GLU A 86 5.05 17.67 -3.35
N VAL A 87 4.84 16.59 -2.60
CA VAL A 87 4.54 16.63 -1.16
C VAL A 87 5.64 15.87 -0.43
N ASN A 88 6.31 16.51 0.53
CA ASN A 88 7.40 15.93 1.31
C ASN A 88 8.54 15.31 0.45
N GLY A 89 8.88 15.96 -0.67
CA GLY A 89 9.96 15.52 -1.56
C GLY A 89 9.59 14.36 -2.49
N ALA A 90 8.30 14.05 -2.64
CA ALA A 90 7.83 13.02 -3.54
C ALA A 90 6.58 13.44 -4.33
N MET A 91 6.61 13.23 -5.64
CA MET A 91 5.46 13.43 -6.54
C MET A 91 4.64 12.14 -6.57
N ARG A 92 3.61 12.06 -5.74
CA ARG A 92 2.79 10.84 -5.56
C ARG A 92 1.30 11.06 -5.80
N TRP A 93 0.86 12.31 -5.66
CA TRP A 93 -0.54 12.65 -5.62
C TRP A 93 -0.88 13.54 -6.79
N ILE A 94 -2.00 13.24 -7.45
CA ILE A 94 -2.61 14.14 -8.42
C ILE A 94 -3.79 14.78 -7.71
N ASN A 95 -3.70 16.10 -7.54
CA ASN A 95 -4.77 16.89 -6.97
C ASN A 95 -5.70 17.35 -8.10
N ILE A 96 -6.96 16.92 -8.07
CA ILE A 96 -7.98 17.45 -8.96
C ILE A 96 -8.65 18.61 -8.22
N PRO A 97 -8.43 19.86 -8.65
CA PRO A 97 -8.92 21.02 -7.93
C PRO A 97 -10.40 20.88 -7.59
N HIS A 98 -10.74 21.11 -6.32
CA HIS A 98 -12.12 21.16 -5.80
C HIS A 98 -12.88 19.83 -5.75
N LEU A 99 -12.26 18.70 -6.11
CA LEU A 99 -12.94 17.39 -6.10
C LEU A 99 -12.28 16.41 -5.14
N PHE A 100 -11.08 15.95 -5.44
CA PHE A 100 -10.37 14.96 -4.63
C PHE A 100 -8.89 14.90 -4.99
N GLN A 101 -8.09 14.48 -4.02
CA GLN A 101 -6.72 14.05 -4.24
C GLN A 101 -6.74 12.53 -4.44
N PHE A 102 -6.08 12.03 -5.48
CA PHE A 102 -5.94 10.57 -5.66
C PHE A 102 -4.49 10.18 -5.87
N GLN A 103 -4.15 9.01 -5.37
CA GLN A 103 -2.83 8.41 -5.51
C GLN A 103 -2.87 7.35 -6.62
N PRO A 104 -2.28 7.60 -7.79
CA PRO A 104 -2.43 6.69 -8.92
C PRO A 104 -1.78 5.32 -8.71
N SER A 105 -0.78 5.24 -7.83
CA SER A 105 -0.18 3.97 -7.42
C SER A 105 -1.15 3.05 -6.68
N GLU A 106 -2.20 3.56 -6.01
CA GLU A 106 -3.17 2.69 -5.36
C GLU A 106 -4.11 2.02 -6.39
N ILE A 107 -4.56 2.80 -7.39
CA ILE A 107 -5.42 2.29 -8.48
C ILE A 107 -4.64 1.31 -9.37
N THR A 108 -3.41 1.68 -9.74
CA THR A 108 -2.51 0.89 -10.58
C THR A 108 -2.26 -0.50 -9.99
N LYS A 109 -2.21 -0.63 -8.66
CA LYS A 109 -2.00 -1.91 -7.96
C LYS A 109 -3.10 -2.90 -8.29
N ILE A 110 -4.36 -2.47 -8.20
CA ILE A 110 -5.54 -3.28 -8.50
C ILE A 110 -5.59 -3.62 -10.00
N LEU A 111 -5.33 -2.64 -10.86
CA LEU A 111 -5.34 -2.84 -12.32
C LEU A 111 -4.26 -3.83 -12.78
N LEU A 112 -3.06 -3.78 -12.20
CA LEU A 112 -2.00 -4.73 -12.49
C LEU A 112 -2.33 -6.14 -11.97
N ILE A 113 -2.97 -6.27 -10.81
CA ILE A 113 -3.46 -7.58 -10.33
C ILE A 113 -4.40 -8.19 -11.37
N LEU A 114 -5.38 -7.43 -11.87
CA LEU A 114 -6.31 -7.88 -12.89
C LEU A 114 -5.59 -8.24 -14.21
N PHE A 115 -4.62 -7.43 -14.61
CA PHE A 115 -3.78 -7.70 -15.78
C PHE A 115 -3.04 -9.03 -15.65
N TYR A 116 -2.29 -9.21 -14.55
CA TYR A 116 -1.48 -10.42 -14.32
C TYR A 116 -2.34 -11.65 -14.11
N ALA A 117 -3.48 -11.54 -13.41
CA ALA A 117 -4.40 -12.66 -13.25
C ALA A 117 -4.82 -13.23 -14.62
N GLN A 118 -5.28 -12.37 -15.53
CA GLN A 118 -5.67 -12.79 -16.88
C GLN A 118 -4.48 -13.24 -17.72
N PHE A 119 -3.35 -12.53 -17.64
CA PHE A 119 -2.15 -12.84 -18.40
C PHE A 119 -1.59 -14.22 -18.04
N ILE A 120 -1.53 -14.53 -16.74
CA ILE A 120 -1.09 -15.83 -16.21
C ILE A 120 -2.05 -16.92 -16.64
N ILE A 121 -3.38 -16.72 -16.54
CA ILE A 121 -4.38 -17.70 -17.01
C ILE A 121 -4.15 -18.05 -18.48
N LYS A 122 -3.91 -17.05 -19.34
CA LYS A 122 -3.70 -17.24 -20.78
C LYS A 122 -2.39 -17.97 -21.11
N HIS A 123 -1.39 -17.89 -20.24
CA HIS A 123 -0.07 -18.50 -20.45
C HIS A 123 0.24 -19.63 -19.45
N ARG A 124 -0.76 -20.15 -18.73
CA ARG A 124 -0.59 -21.06 -17.59
C ARG A 124 0.29 -22.26 -17.90
N GLU A 125 0.06 -22.90 -19.05
CA GLU A 125 0.82 -24.09 -19.48
C GLU A 125 2.30 -23.80 -19.74
N ARG A 126 2.61 -22.57 -20.16
CA ARG A 126 3.96 -22.12 -20.51
C ARG A 126 4.57 -21.18 -19.47
N LEU A 127 3.90 -20.99 -18.33
CA LEU A 127 4.31 -20.02 -17.31
C LEU A 127 5.75 -20.25 -16.84
N ASN A 128 6.16 -21.52 -16.73
CA ASN A 128 7.50 -21.91 -16.28
C ASN A 128 8.57 -21.86 -17.39
N THR A 129 8.22 -21.44 -18.61
CA THR A 129 9.20 -21.25 -19.68
C THR A 129 9.89 -19.90 -19.55
N PHE A 130 11.20 -19.86 -19.78
CA PHE A 130 12.00 -18.62 -19.75
C PHE A 130 11.36 -17.46 -20.50
N ARG A 131 10.77 -17.71 -21.67
CA ARG A 131 10.09 -16.70 -22.51
C ARG A 131 8.90 -16.04 -21.83
N VAL A 132 8.07 -16.79 -21.10
CA VAL A 132 6.89 -16.23 -20.42
C VAL A 132 7.31 -15.53 -19.13
N LEU A 133 8.27 -16.10 -18.40
CA LEU A 133 8.82 -15.47 -17.20
C LEU A 133 9.50 -14.14 -17.51
N SER A 134 10.34 -14.10 -18.54
CA SER A 134 10.98 -12.86 -18.97
C SER A 134 9.96 -11.83 -19.41
N LEU A 135 8.88 -12.25 -20.08
CA LEU A 135 7.77 -11.36 -20.45
C LEU A 135 7.02 -10.83 -19.23
N CYS A 136 6.75 -11.66 -18.22
CA CYS A 136 6.14 -11.22 -16.95
C CYS A 136 6.99 -10.15 -16.27
N VAL A 137 8.31 -10.35 -16.20
CA VAL A 137 9.25 -9.39 -15.61
C VAL A 137 9.32 -8.11 -16.45
N LEU A 138 9.41 -8.24 -17.78
CA LEU A 138 9.45 -7.12 -18.70
C LEU A 138 8.20 -6.25 -18.61
N LEU A 139 7.03 -6.85 -18.41
CA LEU A 139 5.78 -6.12 -18.22
C LEU A 139 5.72 -5.42 -16.86
N MET A 140 6.36 -5.97 -15.82
CA MET A 140 6.36 -5.39 -14.47
C MET A 140 7.34 -4.20 -14.37
N LEU A 141 8.45 -4.30 -15.10
CA LEU A 141 9.57 -3.35 -15.05
C LEU A 141 9.14 -1.88 -15.22
N PRO A 142 8.33 -1.49 -16.22
CA PRO A 142 7.90 -0.10 -16.37
C PRO A 142 7.21 0.45 -15.13
N ALA A 143 6.32 -0.31 -14.50
CA ALA A 143 5.65 0.14 -13.28
C ALA A 143 6.62 0.29 -12.10
N VAL A 144 7.56 -0.65 -11.92
CA VAL A 144 8.58 -0.57 -10.86
C VAL A 144 9.52 0.62 -11.07
N VAL A 145 9.94 0.87 -12.32
CA VAL A 145 10.82 1.99 -12.66
C VAL A 145 10.13 3.32 -12.42
N LEU A 146 8.87 3.48 -12.86
CA LEU A 146 8.10 4.71 -12.64
C LEU A 146 7.91 4.99 -11.15
N LEU A 147 7.56 3.97 -10.35
CA LEU A 147 7.43 4.12 -8.89
C LEU A 147 8.76 4.48 -8.20
N TYR A 148 9.88 3.93 -8.68
CA TYR A 148 11.18 4.31 -8.18
C TYR A 148 11.51 5.78 -8.48
N MET A 149 11.04 6.29 -9.62
CA MET A 149 11.14 7.71 -9.99
C MET A 149 10.22 8.64 -9.19
N GLU A 150 9.19 8.12 -8.51
CA GLU A 150 8.29 8.85 -7.58
C GLU A 150 8.86 9.00 -6.14
N PRO A 151 10.19 8.97 -5.97
CA PRO A 151 10.91 8.55 -4.75
C PRO A 151 10.08 7.80 -3.68
N ASN A 152 9.38 6.72 -4.05
CA ASN A 152 8.55 5.95 -3.11
C ASN A 152 9.05 4.51 -2.95
N LEU A 153 10.00 4.33 -2.02
CA LEU A 153 10.61 3.02 -1.77
C LEU A 153 9.58 2.00 -1.26
N SER A 154 8.70 2.38 -0.34
CA SER A 154 7.72 1.47 0.26
C SER A 154 6.76 0.90 -0.80
N THR A 155 6.21 1.76 -1.65
CA THR A 155 5.31 1.33 -2.74
C THR A 155 6.05 0.53 -3.81
N THR A 156 7.30 0.89 -4.12
CA THR A 156 8.13 0.12 -5.06
C THR A 156 8.37 -1.31 -4.56
N ILE A 157 8.75 -1.47 -3.28
CA ILE A 157 8.94 -2.78 -2.65
C ILE A 157 7.62 -3.56 -2.63
N LEU A 158 6.52 -2.90 -2.29
CA LEU A 158 5.18 -3.52 -2.29
C LEU A 158 4.83 -4.11 -3.66
N TYR A 159 5.13 -3.40 -4.75
CA TYR A 159 4.89 -3.87 -6.11
C TYR A 159 5.77 -5.06 -6.49
N CYS A 160 7.03 -5.07 -6.07
CA CYS A 160 7.91 -6.22 -6.24
C CYS A 160 7.38 -7.46 -5.49
N VAL A 161 6.96 -7.29 -4.23
CA VAL A 161 6.36 -8.37 -3.43
C VAL A 161 5.04 -8.84 -4.06
N LEU A 162 4.19 -7.91 -4.49
CA LEU A 162 2.93 -8.22 -5.16
C LEU A 162 3.16 -9.07 -6.41
N PHE A 163 4.15 -8.70 -7.24
CA PHE A 163 4.53 -9.48 -8.41
C PHE A 163 4.97 -10.90 -8.02
N CYS A 164 5.81 -11.05 -7.00
CA CYS A 164 6.21 -12.36 -6.49
C CYS A 164 5.01 -13.21 -6.04
N VAL A 165 4.07 -12.61 -5.31
CA VAL A 165 2.83 -13.27 -4.86
C VAL A 165 1.97 -13.71 -6.05
N LEU A 166 1.79 -12.84 -7.05
CA LEU A 166 1.03 -13.16 -8.26
C LEU A 166 1.65 -14.33 -9.03
N MET A 167 2.97 -14.32 -9.19
CA MET A 167 3.68 -15.42 -9.85
C MET A 167 3.59 -16.72 -9.06
N PHE A 168 3.70 -16.66 -7.73
CA PHE A 168 3.54 -17.80 -6.84
C PHE A 168 2.14 -18.42 -6.96
N VAL A 169 1.09 -17.61 -6.79
CA VAL A 169 -0.31 -18.04 -6.93
C VAL A 169 -0.60 -18.54 -8.35
N GLY A 170 0.07 -17.96 -9.35
CA GLY A 170 -0.01 -18.38 -10.75
C GLY A 170 0.48 -19.81 -11.04
N GLY A 171 1.16 -20.46 -10.10
CA GLY A 171 1.69 -21.81 -10.25
C GLY A 171 3.14 -21.85 -10.76
N LEU A 172 3.93 -20.81 -10.44
CA LEU A 172 5.38 -20.85 -10.66
C LEU A 172 6.00 -22.05 -9.94
N SER A 173 6.89 -22.76 -10.61
CA SER A 173 7.52 -23.94 -10.04
C SER A 173 8.39 -23.62 -8.82
N TYR A 174 8.28 -24.43 -7.78
CA TYR A 174 9.08 -24.31 -6.56
C TYR A 174 10.59 -24.34 -6.82
N LYS A 175 11.04 -24.97 -7.91
CA LYS A 175 12.45 -24.97 -8.33
C LYS A 175 12.91 -23.55 -8.70
N ILE A 176 12.10 -22.81 -9.45
CA ILE A 176 12.42 -21.44 -9.86
C ILE A 176 12.34 -20.51 -8.66
N ILE A 177 11.32 -20.67 -7.81
CA ILE A 177 11.20 -19.88 -6.57
C ILE A 177 12.41 -20.11 -5.66
N GLY A 178 12.78 -21.36 -5.43
CA GLY A 178 13.97 -21.72 -4.65
C GLY A 178 15.26 -21.16 -5.24
N ALA A 179 15.44 -21.23 -6.57
CA ALA A 179 16.59 -20.66 -7.25
C ALA A 179 16.66 -19.13 -7.11
N VAL A 180 15.53 -18.43 -7.28
CA VAL A 180 15.47 -16.97 -7.09
C VAL A 180 15.78 -16.60 -5.66
N LEU A 181 15.20 -17.27 -4.66
CA LEU A 181 15.47 -17.01 -3.24
C LEU A 181 16.93 -17.29 -2.87
N ALA A 182 17.51 -18.37 -3.42
CA ALA A 182 18.92 -18.72 -3.21
C ALA A 182 19.89 -17.66 -3.73
N VAL A 183 19.49 -16.83 -4.70
CA VAL A 183 20.30 -15.70 -5.19
C VAL A 183 19.91 -14.39 -4.48
N ALA A 184 18.61 -14.14 -4.29
CA ALA A 184 18.08 -12.90 -3.73
C ALA A 184 18.45 -12.72 -2.25
N VAL A 185 18.38 -13.78 -1.43
CA VAL A 185 18.69 -13.67 0.00
C VAL A 185 20.18 -13.39 0.24
N PRO A 186 21.14 -14.12 -0.36
CA PRO A 186 22.56 -13.80 -0.19
C PRO A 186 22.94 -12.45 -0.79
N SER A 187 22.37 -12.07 -1.93
CA SER A 187 22.64 -10.75 -2.53
C SER A 187 22.12 -9.61 -1.66
N LEU A 188 20.94 -9.75 -1.04
CA LEU A 188 20.42 -8.77 -0.09
C LEU A 188 21.31 -8.69 1.16
N ALA A 189 21.73 -9.83 1.71
CA ALA A 189 22.63 -9.86 2.87
C ALA A 189 23.99 -9.20 2.55
N LEU A 190 24.55 -9.47 1.37
CA LEU A 190 25.77 -8.83 0.88
C LEU A 190 25.58 -7.32 0.70
N LEU A 191 24.46 -6.90 0.12
CA LEU A 191 24.14 -5.49 -0.07
C LEU A 191 24.03 -4.77 1.28
N LEU A 192 23.31 -5.34 2.24
CA LEU A 192 23.20 -4.77 3.59
C LEU A 192 24.56 -4.69 4.27
N TYR A 193 25.39 -5.72 4.15
CA TYR A 193 26.76 -5.71 4.67
C TYR A 193 27.59 -4.56 4.07
N LEU A 194 27.55 -4.38 2.74
CA LEU A 194 28.26 -3.30 2.06
C LEU A 194 27.72 -1.91 2.43
N VAL A 195 26.40 -1.81 2.59
CA VAL A 195 25.70 -0.57 2.97
C VAL A 195 26.03 -0.12 4.39
N MET A 196 26.37 -1.06 5.28
CA MET A 196 26.79 -0.75 6.65
C MET A 196 28.25 -0.32 6.76
N GLN A 197 29.05 -0.39 5.68
CA GLN A 197 30.45 0.04 5.72
C GLN A 197 30.58 1.57 5.67
N PRO A 198 31.52 2.16 6.44
CA PRO A 198 31.76 3.60 6.42
C PRO A 198 32.25 4.04 5.03
N GLY A 199 31.65 5.11 4.48
CA GLY A 199 32.03 5.67 3.18
C GLY A 199 31.35 5.03 1.96
N GLN A 200 30.32 4.21 2.15
CA GLN A 200 29.61 3.59 1.04
C GLN A 200 28.84 4.62 0.18
N THR A 201 28.87 4.42 -1.14
CA THR A 201 28.22 5.27 -2.15
C THR A 201 27.01 4.61 -2.82
N LEU A 202 26.62 3.41 -2.38
CA LEU A 202 25.62 2.56 -3.04
C LEU A 202 24.19 3.08 -2.86
N ILE A 203 23.88 3.68 -1.71
CA ILE A 203 22.57 4.25 -1.43
C ILE A 203 22.69 5.70 -0.98
N ARG A 204 21.62 6.47 -1.18
CA ARG A 204 21.57 7.89 -0.77
C ARG A 204 21.56 8.00 0.75
N GLY A 205 22.11 9.07 1.30
CA GLY A 205 22.22 9.28 2.75
C GLY A 205 20.91 9.07 3.52
N TYR A 206 19.79 9.60 3.01
CA TYR A 206 18.48 9.40 3.64
C TYR A 206 18.03 7.93 3.69
N GLN A 207 18.41 7.12 2.69
CA GLN A 207 18.06 5.69 2.64
C GLN A 207 18.85 4.92 3.70
N LEU A 208 20.13 5.26 3.86
CA LEU A 208 20.98 4.71 4.92
C LEU A 208 20.44 5.09 6.30
N THR A 209 20.10 6.35 6.52
CA THR A 209 19.52 6.81 7.79
C THR A 209 18.23 6.07 8.13
N ARG A 210 17.35 5.80 7.15
CA ARG A 210 16.15 4.98 7.38
C ARG A 210 16.45 3.54 7.78
N ILE A 211 17.43 2.89 7.12
CA ILE A 211 17.84 1.53 7.48
C ILE A 211 18.44 1.49 8.89
N LEU A 212 19.29 2.46 9.23
CA LEU A 212 19.92 2.55 10.55
C LEU A 212 18.91 2.88 11.65
N ALA A 213 17.96 3.78 11.38
CA ALA A 213 16.88 4.10 12.30
C ALA A 213 15.93 2.91 12.52
N TRP A 214 15.71 2.07 11.50
CA TRP A 214 14.96 0.83 11.66
C TRP A 214 15.72 -0.24 12.47
N LEU A 215 17.04 -0.36 12.27
CA LEU A 215 17.87 -1.34 12.97
C LEU A 215 18.15 -0.95 14.43
N ASN A 216 18.35 0.34 14.70
CA ASN A 216 18.67 0.89 16.02
C ASN A 216 17.74 2.06 16.38
N PRO A 217 16.44 1.82 16.57
CA PRO A 217 15.46 2.88 16.77
C PRO A 217 15.76 3.79 17.96
N GLU A 218 16.32 3.27 19.05
CA GLU A 218 16.66 4.08 20.23
C GLU A 218 17.74 5.14 19.95
N GLN A 219 18.70 4.86 19.06
CA GLN A 219 19.76 5.82 18.70
C GLN A 219 19.25 6.96 17.81
N TYR A 220 18.11 6.75 17.15
CA TYR A 220 17.47 7.73 16.26
C TYR A 220 16.15 8.26 16.84
N ALA A 221 15.97 8.11 18.15
CA ALA A 221 14.75 8.49 18.86
C ALA A 221 14.40 9.96 18.69
N ASP A 222 15.38 10.87 18.61
CA ASP A 222 15.13 12.32 18.48
C ASP A 222 15.02 12.80 17.02
N THR A 223 15.16 11.91 16.03
CA THR A 223 15.21 12.29 14.61
C THR A 223 14.18 11.55 13.76
N GLN A 224 14.52 10.32 13.31
CA GLN A 224 13.70 9.57 12.35
C GLN A 224 12.79 8.54 13.01
N ALA A 225 13.11 8.07 14.23
CA ALA A 225 12.33 7.04 14.92
C ALA A 225 11.32 7.62 15.93
N TYR A 226 11.33 8.94 16.15
CA TYR A 226 10.54 9.60 17.19
C TYR A 226 9.03 9.31 17.09
N GLN A 227 8.45 9.44 15.89
CA GLN A 227 7.03 9.18 15.68
C GLN A 227 6.68 7.72 15.98
N GLN A 228 7.56 6.79 15.58
CA GLN A 228 7.36 5.37 15.79
C GLN A 228 7.45 5.00 17.28
N LEU A 229 8.43 5.53 18.01
CA LEU A 229 8.54 5.29 19.46
C LEU A 229 7.37 5.89 20.23
N ASN A 230 6.93 7.09 19.87
CA ASN A 230 5.76 7.72 20.48
C ASN A 230 4.46 6.94 20.21
N SER A 231 4.33 6.35 19.02
CA SER A 231 3.19 5.48 18.71
C SER A 231 3.14 4.22 19.58
N VAL A 232 4.29 3.60 19.86
CA VAL A 232 4.39 2.43 20.76
C VAL A 232 4.02 2.83 22.19
N MET A 233 4.49 3.99 22.65
CA MET A 233 4.15 4.52 23.96
C MET A 233 2.65 4.82 24.09
N ALA A 234 2.04 5.40 23.04
CA ALA A 234 0.61 5.69 23.00
C ALA A 234 -0.22 4.40 23.17
N ILE A 235 0.08 3.37 22.38
CA ILE A 235 -0.56 2.04 22.48
C ILE A 235 -0.35 1.46 23.88
N GLY A 236 0.88 1.49 24.41
CA GLY A 236 1.19 0.97 25.73
C GLY A 236 0.42 1.69 26.85
N SER A 237 0.13 2.98 26.66
CA SER A 237 -0.61 3.77 27.64
C SER A 237 -2.12 3.48 27.67
N GLY A 238 -2.69 2.90 26.62
CA GLY A 238 -4.08 2.44 26.57
C GLY A 238 -4.35 1.19 27.42
N GLN A 239 -3.30 0.47 27.84
CA GLN A 239 -3.41 -0.77 28.62
C GLN A 239 -4.38 -1.78 27.98
N LEU A 240 -5.15 -2.56 28.75
CA LEU A 240 -6.08 -3.58 28.21
C LEU A 240 -7.44 -3.01 27.79
N TRP A 241 -7.81 -1.83 28.29
CA TRP A 241 -9.18 -1.31 28.23
C TRP A 241 -9.30 -0.01 27.42
N GLY A 242 -8.18 0.57 27.00
CA GLY A 242 -8.16 1.88 26.37
C GLY A 242 -8.43 3.01 27.36
N LYS A 243 -8.20 4.25 26.93
CA LYS A 243 -8.48 5.46 27.70
C LYS A 243 -9.85 6.08 27.37
N GLY A 244 -10.62 5.50 26.47
CA GLY A 244 -11.93 5.96 25.99
C GLY A 244 -11.86 6.81 24.71
N LEU A 245 -12.85 6.63 23.83
CA LEU A 245 -13.04 7.44 22.60
C LEU A 245 -13.19 8.93 22.91
N ASN A 246 -12.57 9.79 22.09
CA ASN A 246 -12.56 11.25 22.26
C ASN A 246 -12.01 11.71 23.62
N ASN A 247 -11.01 11.03 24.16
CA ASN A 247 -10.43 11.42 25.44
C ASN A 247 -9.53 12.68 25.31
N ASN A 248 -9.82 13.69 26.12
CA ASN A 248 -9.09 14.97 26.21
C ASN A 248 -8.05 15.00 27.34
N VAL A 249 -7.63 13.85 27.87
CA VAL A 249 -6.63 13.78 28.94
C VAL A 249 -5.28 14.33 28.46
N ILE A 250 -4.68 15.22 29.26
CA ILE A 250 -3.39 15.91 29.00
C ILE A 250 -2.23 14.92 28.88
N ALA A 251 -2.35 13.74 29.49
CA ALA A 251 -1.40 12.61 29.39
C ALA A 251 -1.64 11.73 28.15
N SER A 252 -2.45 12.19 27.19
CA SER A 252 -2.58 11.53 25.90
C SER A 252 -1.48 11.98 24.95
N VAL A 253 -0.80 11.03 24.33
CA VAL A 253 0.32 11.29 23.41
C VAL A 253 -0.20 12.02 22.15
N LYS A 254 -1.48 11.78 21.80
CA LYS A 254 -2.27 12.51 20.81
C LYS A 254 -2.45 13.99 21.16
N ASN A 255 -2.96 14.32 22.35
CA ASN A 255 -3.22 15.72 22.77
C ASN A 255 -1.93 16.51 23.07
N GLY A 256 -0.83 15.80 23.39
CA GLY A 256 0.49 16.40 23.58
C GLY A 256 1.24 16.74 22.29
N ASN A 257 0.64 16.51 21.11
CA ASN A 257 1.23 16.77 19.79
C ASN A 257 2.56 16.00 19.53
N PHE A 258 2.72 14.85 20.19
CA PHE A 258 3.91 14.00 20.09
C PHE A 258 3.89 13.08 18.86
N ILE A 259 2.77 13.02 18.15
CA ILE A 259 2.61 12.39 16.83
C ILE A 259 2.05 13.50 15.92
N PRO A 260 2.83 14.00 14.94
CA PRO A 260 2.41 15.12 14.08
C PRO A 260 1.30 14.78 13.09
N GLU A 261 1.18 13.51 12.71
CA GLU A 261 0.22 13.04 11.68
C GLU A 261 -0.56 11.80 12.21
N PRO A 262 -1.29 11.91 13.34
CA PRO A 262 -1.95 10.78 13.98
C PRO A 262 -3.12 10.22 13.15
N GLU A 263 -3.74 11.05 12.31
CA GLU A 263 -4.85 10.68 11.43
C GLU A 263 -4.45 9.85 10.20
N THR A 264 -3.16 9.78 9.87
CA THR A 264 -2.65 9.01 8.72
C THR A 264 -1.93 7.73 9.17
N ASP A 265 -0.61 7.77 9.29
CA ASP A 265 0.26 6.61 9.47
C ASP A 265 0.19 6.01 10.89
N PHE A 266 -0.44 6.71 11.83
CA PHE A 266 -0.50 6.34 13.26
C PHE A 266 -1.92 6.22 13.83
N ILE A 267 -2.95 6.09 12.98
CA ILE A 267 -4.34 5.95 13.45
C ILE A 267 -4.53 4.71 14.33
N PHE A 268 -3.74 3.66 14.11
CA PHE A 268 -3.74 2.48 14.96
C PHE A 268 -3.25 2.80 16.38
N ALA A 269 -2.33 3.75 16.55
CA ALA A 269 -1.89 4.18 17.86
C ALA A 269 -2.98 4.92 18.62
N VAL A 270 -3.80 5.71 17.92
CA VAL A 270 -5.01 6.34 18.48
C VAL A 270 -6.00 5.27 18.93
N ILE A 271 -6.29 4.28 18.08
CA ILE A 271 -7.19 3.16 18.42
C ILE A 271 -6.67 2.33 19.59
N GLY A 272 -5.35 2.16 19.72
CA GLY A 272 -4.75 1.38 20.82
C GLY A 272 -4.61 2.15 22.13
N GLU A 273 -4.55 3.48 22.06
CA GLU A 273 -4.54 4.35 23.24
C GLU A 273 -5.96 4.55 23.81
N GLU A 274 -6.96 4.70 22.94
CA GLU A 274 -8.38 4.90 23.27
C GLU A 274 -9.12 3.61 23.61
#